data_AF-A0AAX3J192-F1
#
_entry.id   AF-A0AAX3J192-F1
#
_cell.length_a   1.000
_cell.length_b   1.000
_cell.length_c   1.000
_cell.angle_alpha   90.00
_cell.angle_beta   90.00
_cell.angle_gamma   90.00
#
_symmetry.space_group_name_H-M   'P 1'
#
loop_
_entity.id
_entity.type
_entity.pdbx_description
1 polymer ?
#
loop_
_entity_poly.entity_id
_entity_poly.type
_entity_poly.pdbx_seq_one_letter_code
_entity_poly.pdbx_strand_id
1 'polypeptide(L)'
;MKKLKINLLFLATLATLSSQSALAALDLYIIAQAGNIDNAGKINSGNDLAMLTGFGLVDGEVKAKYNTSLLNSGSLQANNINLLAVNEINLLSGGDVTAQGAANFTAIKFSNDAAITGQSASVTAKEVRNSGVMQTTGLLSVEGKNGIYNTGRMEAGTLALITDEKISNSSCVWWVLCTKGTMTADKITITAPKIASLRELDGNYTTQTLELNKPVAPSEPGISL
;
A
#
# COMPACT_ATOMS: atom_id res chain seq x y z
N MET A 1 15.10 -16.92 31.85
CA MET A 1 13.67 -17.01 31.47
C MET A 1 13.58 -17.38 29.99
N LYS A 2 12.95 -18.51 29.63
CA LYS A 2 12.73 -18.87 28.21
C LYS A 2 11.63 -17.96 27.65
N LYS A 3 11.90 -17.23 26.57
CA LYS A 3 10.85 -16.48 25.86
C LYS A 3 9.91 -17.49 25.20
N LEU A 4 8.60 -17.34 25.42
CA LEU A 4 7.58 -18.11 24.73
C LEU A 4 7.70 -17.82 23.22
N LYS A 5 7.82 -18.87 22.41
CA LYS A 5 7.75 -18.77 20.95
C LYS A 5 6.34 -19.14 20.51
N ILE A 6 5.61 -18.17 19.98
CA ILE A 6 4.28 -18.36 19.43
C ILE A 6 4.43 -18.54 17.92
N ASN A 7 4.05 -19.71 17.39
CA ASN A 7 4.14 -19.98 15.96
C ASN A 7 2.99 -19.30 15.20
N LEU A 8 1.78 -19.33 15.76
CA LEU A 8 0.61 -18.73 15.12
C LEU A 8 -0.19 -17.97 16.16
N LEU A 9 -0.50 -16.71 15.85
CA LEU A 9 -1.50 -15.93 16.59
C LEU A 9 -2.63 -15.54 15.64
N PHE A 10 -3.83 -16.01 15.93
CA PHE A 10 -5.04 -15.71 15.17
C PHE A 10 -6.03 -14.97 16.09
N LEU A 11 -6.38 -13.74 15.72
CA LEU A 11 -7.35 -12.90 16.41
C LEU A 11 -8.51 -12.61 15.45
N ALA A 12 -9.73 -13.00 15.82
CA ALA A 12 -10.93 -12.73 15.03
C ALA A 12 -12.05 -12.15 15.89
N THR A 13 -12.73 -11.12 15.40
CA THR A 13 -13.84 -10.47 16.10
C THR A 13 -14.86 -9.90 15.12
N LEU A 14 -16.09 -9.68 15.60
CA LEU A 14 -17.11 -8.92 14.88
C LEU A 14 -16.99 -7.41 15.14
N ALA A 15 -16.38 -7.01 16.26
CA ALA A 15 -16.24 -5.63 16.70
C ALA A 15 -14.89 -5.03 16.28
N THR A 16 -14.65 -3.77 16.65
CA THR A 16 -13.33 -3.14 16.45
C THR A 16 -12.27 -3.89 17.25
N LEU A 17 -11.13 -4.14 16.63
CA LEU A 17 -9.94 -4.67 17.30
C LEU A 17 -8.93 -3.54 17.45
N SER A 18 -8.62 -3.18 18.70
CA SER A 18 -7.62 -2.16 19.01
C SER A 18 -6.42 -2.79 19.70
N SER A 19 -5.23 -2.63 19.13
CA SER A 19 -3.98 -3.07 19.73
C SER A 19 -3.16 -1.86 20.20
N GLN A 20 -2.94 -1.75 21.51
CA GLN A 20 -2.01 -0.76 22.09
C GLN A 20 -0.69 -1.40 22.53
N SER A 21 -0.66 -2.72 22.68
CA SER A 21 0.48 -3.48 23.18
C SER A 21 1.27 -4.12 22.05
N ALA A 22 2.46 -4.64 22.37
CA ALA A 22 3.24 -5.41 21.41
C ALA A 22 2.61 -6.79 21.16
N LEU A 23 2.44 -7.16 19.90
CA LEU A 23 2.06 -8.50 19.45
C LEU A 23 3.24 -9.13 18.71
N ALA A 24 3.55 -10.39 19.01
CA ALA A 24 4.60 -11.11 18.31
C ALA A 24 4.28 -12.60 18.13
N ALA A 25 4.46 -13.09 16.91
CA ALA A 25 4.32 -14.50 16.52
C ALA A 25 5.19 -14.79 15.29
N LEU A 26 5.32 -16.06 14.89
CA LEU A 26 5.91 -16.39 13.59
C LEU A 26 4.94 -16.01 12.46
N ASP A 27 3.67 -16.37 12.57
CA ASP A 27 2.58 -15.92 11.69
C ASP A 27 1.48 -15.24 12.49
N LEU A 28 0.92 -14.14 11.96
CA LEU A 28 -0.06 -13.33 12.66
C LEU A 28 -1.22 -12.95 11.75
N TYR A 29 -2.42 -13.32 12.14
CA TYR A 29 -3.66 -13.03 11.42
C TYR A 29 -4.62 -12.26 12.33
N ILE A 30 -4.98 -11.05 11.92
CA ILE A 30 -5.94 -10.18 12.61
C ILE A 30 -7.14 -9.97 11.70
N ILE A 31 -8.33 -10.34 12.17
CA ILE A 31 -9.56 -10.23 11.41
C ILE A 31 -10.61 -9.50 12.25
N ALA A 32 -11.13 -8.40 11.73
CA ALA A 32 -12.28 -7.71 12.31
C ALA A 32 -13.40 -7.65 11.27
N GLN A 33 -14.41 -8.51 11.41
CA GLN A 33 -15.40 -8.71 10.35
C GLN A 33 -16.20 -7.43 10.07
N ALA A 34 -16.83 -6.86 11.10
CA ALA A 34 -17.71 -5.69 10.97
C ALA A 34 -17.19 -4.44 11.71
N GLY A 35 -16.06 -4.55 12.42
CA GLY A 35 -15.39 -3.43 13.07
C GLY A 35 -14.04 -3.10 12.45
N ASN A 36 -13.49 -1.94 12.81
CA ASN A 36 -12.19 -1.49 12.32
C ASN A 36 -11.04 -2.29 12.95
N ILE A 37 -9.85 -2.14 12.39
CA ILE A 37 -8.62 -2.54 13.06
C ILE A 37 -7.79 -1.29 13.34
N ASP A 38 -7.54 -1.02 14.62
CA ASP A 38 -6.72 0.11 15.07
C ASP A 38 -5.44 -0.42 15.72
N ASN A 39 -4.31 -0.29 15.04
CA ASN A 39 -3.01 -0.59 15.64
C ASN A 39 -2.31 0.70 16.09
N ALA A 40 -2.07 0.82 17.39
CA ALA A 40 -1.22 1.83 18.01
C ALA A 40 0.03 1.21 18.66
N GLY A 41 0.14 -0.12 18.67
CA GLY A 41 1.25 -0.87 19.24
C GLY A 41 2.27 -1.35 18.21
N LYS A 42 3.20 -2.19 18.66
CA LYS A 42 4.19 -2.85 17.80
C LYS A 42 3.73 -4.26 17.43
N ILE A 43 3.48 -4.53 16.15
CA ILE A 43 3.17 -5.86 15.65
C ILE A 43 4.40 -6.40 14.92
N ASN A 44 4.93 -7.52 15.38
CA ASN A 44 6.10 -8.17 14.80
C ASN A 44 5.80 -9.63 14.46
N SER A 45 5.61 -9.92 13.18
CA SER A 45 5.50 -11.29 12.66
C SER A 45 6.85 -11.76 12.14
N GLY A 46 7.21 -13.02 12.36
CA GLY A 46 8.45 -13.57 11.81
C GLY A 46 8.38 -13.83 10.30
N ASN A 47 7.21 -14.22 9.82
CA ASN A 47 6.91 -14.60 8.45
C ASN A 47 5.77 -13.71 7.92
N ASP A 48 4.52 -14.12 8.09
CA ASP A 48 3.38 -13.45 7.48
C ASP A 48 2.56 -12.64 8.50
N LEU A 49 2.20 -11.43 8.13
CA LEU A 49 1.21 -10.60 8.82
C LEU A 49 0.04 -10.34 7.87
N ALA A 50 -1.16 -10.77 8.26
CA ALA A 50 -2.39 -10.43 7.55
C ALA A 50 -3.36 -9.70 8.47
N MET A 51 -3.88 -8.57 8.00
CA MET A 51 -4.90 -7.80 8.70
C MET A 51 -6.08 -7.56 7.75
N LEU A 52 -7.24 -8.14 8.07
CA LEU A 52 -8.42 -8.12 7.22
C LEU A 52 -9.63 -7.52 7.95
N THR A 53 -10.32 -6.58 7.31
CA THR A 53 -11.55 -6.01 7.86
C THR A 53 -12.62 -5.72 6.81
N GLY A 54 -13.89 -5.94 7.17
CA GLY A 54 -15.05 -5.53 6.37
C GLY A 54 -15.67 -6.63 5.50
N PHE A 55 -15.11 -7.84 5.53
CA PHE A 55 -15.54 -8.95 4.70
C PHE A 55 -16.47 -9.87 5.47
N GLY A 56 -17.55 -10.32 4.83
CA GLY A 56 -18.48 -11.28 5.43
C GLY A 56 -19.11 -12.18 4.39
N LEU A 57 -19.85 -13.18 4.85
CA LEU A 57 -20.60 -14.07 3.97
C LEU A 57 -21.83 -13.35 3.40
N VAL A 58 -21.96 -13.42 2.08
CA VAL A 58 -23.13 -13.01 1.29
C VAL A 58 -23.39 -14.14 0.30
N ASP A 59 -24.52 -14.82 0.43
CA ASP A 59 -24.90 -15.97 -0.40
C ASP A 59 -23.85 -17.10 -0.45
N GLY A 60 -23.17 -17.34 0.68
CA GLY A 60 -22.14 -18.39 0.80
C GLY A 60 -20.75 -17.97 0.32
N GLU A 61 -20.59 -16.78 -0.23
CA GLU A 61 -19.30 -16.25 -0.70
C GLU A 61 -18.78 -15.17 0.25
N VAL A 62 -17.46 -15.11 0.43
CA VAL A 62 -16.82 -14.01 1.17
C VAL A 62 -16.80 -12.77 0.28
N LYS A 63 -17.55 -11.74 0.67
CA LYS A 63 -17.65 -10.46 -0.05
C LYS A 63 -17.37 -9.29 0.88
N ALA A 64 -16.99 -8.16 0.27
CA ALA A 64 -17.02 -6.88 0.96
C ALA A 64 -18.46 -6.62 1.43
N LYS A 65 -18.65 -6.44 2.74
CA LYS A 65 -19.97 -6.37 3.37
C LYS A 65 -20.11 -5.16 4.30
N TYR A 66 -19.06 -4.84 5.04
CA TYR A 66 -19.06 -3.76 6.02
C TYR A 66 -18.04 -2.70 5.62
N ASN A 67 -18.41 -1.43 5.79
CA ASN A 67 -17.58 -0.29 5.42
C ASN A 67 -16.57 0.03 6.54
N THR A 68 -15.57 -0.82 6.70
CA THR A 68 -14.59 -0.73 7.79
C THR A 68 -13.21 -0.34 7.29
N SER A 69 -12.41 0.22 8.20
CA SER A 69 -11.09 0.74 7.93
C SER A 69 -10.03 0.09 8.80
N LEU A 70 -8.78 0.15 8.34
CA LEU A 70 -7.59 -0.18 9.10
C LEU A 70 -6.80 1.10 9.35
N LEU A 71 -6.62 1.45 10.62
CA LEU A 71 -5.80 2.56 11.06
C LEU A 71 -4.52 2.03 11.69
N ASN A 72 -3.38 2.48 11.20
CA ASN A 72 -2.08 2.13 11.75
C ASN A 72 -1.33 3.38 12.20
N SER A 73 -1.07 3.48 13.49
CA SER A 73 -0.27 4.53 14.15
C SER A 73 0.92 3.96 14.94
N GLY A 74 1.03 2.63 15.02
CA GLY A 74 2.19 1.91 15.54
C GLY A 74 2.91 1.10 14.47
N SER A 75 4.02 0.45 14.81
CA SER A 75 4.88 -0.21 13.81
C SER A 75 4.39 -1.61 13.42
N LEU A 76 4.41 -1.92 12.13
CA LEU A 76 4.20 -3.27 11.58
C LEU A 76 5.52 -3.81 11.00
N GLN A 77 5.92 -5.00 11.41
CA GLN A 77 7.11 -5.68 10.89
C GLN A 77 6.80 -7.14 10.56
N ALA A 78 7.12 -7.59 9.34
CA ALA A 78 7.01 -8.99 8.93
C ALA A 78 7.95 -9.31 7.75
N ASN A 79 8.03 -10.58 7.34
CA ASN A 79 8.57 -10.91 6.02
C ASN A 79 7.57 -10.46 4.94
N ASN A 80 6.31 -10.91 5.01
CA ASN A 80 5.25 -10.45 4.13
C ASN A 80 4.11 -9.80 4.93
N ILE A 81 3.56 -8.71 4.40
CA ILE A 81 2.46 -7.97 5.00
C ILE A 81 1.31 -7.90 3.99
N ASN A 82 0.10 -8.24 4.44
CA ASN A 82 -1.12 -8.08 3.65
C ASN A 82 -2.17 -7.34 4.47
N LEU A 83 -2.45 -6.09 4.10
CA LEU A 83 -3.49 -5.26 4.72
C LEU A 83 -4.65 -5.13 3.74
N LEU A 84 -5.84 -5.57 4.15
CA LEU A 84 -7.03 -5.55 3.32
C LEU A 84 -8.20 -4.98 4.13
N ALA A 85 -8.70 -3.83 3.71
CA ALA A 85 -9.86 -3.18 4.31
C ALA A 85 -10.89 -2.86 3.21
N VAL A 86 -12.18 -2.92 3.51
CA VAL A 86 -13.20 -2.56 2.51
C VAL A 86 -13.19 -1.06 2.22
N ASN A 87 -13.08 -0.21 3.24
CA ASN A 87 -13.16 1.24 3.07
C ASN A 87 -11.78 1.86 2.87
N GLU A 88 -10.93 1.81 3.90
CA GLU A 88 -9.71 2.62 3.94
C GLU A 88 -8.59 1.91 4.71
N ILE A 89 -7.36 2.06 4.20
CA ILE A 89 -6.14 1.83 4.95
C ILE A 89 -5.49 3.19 5.17
N ASN A 90 -5.26 3.56 6.43
CA ASN A 90 -4.63 4.82 6.80
C ASN A 90 -3.41 4.56 7.69
N LEU A 91 -2.22 4.82 7.14
CA LEU A 91 -0.95 4.72 7.85
C LEU A 91 -0.55 6.12 8.33
N LEU A 92 -0.76 6.40 9.61
CA LEU A 92 -0.42 7.68 10.22
C LEU A 92 1.07 7.79 10.49
N SER A 93 1.57 9.00 10.71
CA SER A 93 2.96 9.22 11.14
C SER A 93 3.30 8.39 12.40
N GLY A 94 4.41 7.66 12.37
CA GLY A 94 4.79 6.65 13.39
C GLY A 94 4.21 5.25 13.15
N GLY A 95 3.26 5.14 12.22
CA GLY A 95 2.64 3.90 11.74
C GLY A 95 3.49 3.16 10.71
N ASP A 96 4.79 3.04 10.94
CA ASP A 96 5.74 2.53 9.95
C ASP A 96 5.50 1.04 9.62
N VAL A 97 5.71 0.69 8.35
CA VAL A 97 5.53 -0.66 7.82
C VAL A 97 6.84 -1.15 7.22
N THR A 98 7.41 -2.21 7.80
CA THR A 98 8.64 -2.86 7.31
C THR A 98 8.35 -4.29 6.90
N ALA A 99 8.37 -4.57 5.59
CA ALA A 99 8.26 -5.91 5.03
C ALA A 99 9.61 -6.34 4.44
N GLN A 100 10.19 -7.45 4.88
CA GLN A 100 11.46 -7.92 4.30
C GLN A 100 11.28 -8.42 2.85
N GLY A 101 10.14 -9.03 2.55
CA GLY A 101 9.69 -9.47 1.24
C GLY A 101 8.70 -8.48 0.62
N ALA A 102 7.40 -8.77 0.74
CA ALA A 102 6.36 -8.00 0.07
C ALA A 102 5.36 -7.36 1.05
N ALA A 103 4.94 -6.12 0.76
CA ALA A 103 3.80 -5.48 1.42
C ALA A 103 2.66 -5.23 0.43
N ASN A 104 1.47 -5.76 0.70
CA ASN A 104 0.29 -5.58 -0.14
C ASN A 104 -0.79 -4.81 0.64
N PHE A 105 -1.34 -3.78 0.02
CA PHE A 105 -2.36 -2.92 0.60
C PHE A 105 -3.53 -2.80 -0.36
N THR A 106 -4.73 -3.19 0.08
CA THR A 106 -5.92 -3.14 -0.76
C THR A 106 -7.10 -2.54 0.01
N ALA A 107 -7.66 -1.47 -0.54
CA ALA A 107 -8.84 -0.79 0.02
C ALA A 107 -9.52 0.11 -1.01
N ILE A 108 -10.68 0.69 -0.71
CA ILE A 108 -11.24 1.74 -1.58
C ILE A 108 -10.33 2.99 -1.55
N LYS A 109 -9.84 3.37 -0.37
CA LYS A 109 -8.90 4.47 -0.17
C LYS A 109 -7.63 4.01 0.53
N PHE A 110 -6.51 4.57 0.14
CA PHE A 110 -5.24 4.36 0.80
C PHE A 110 -4.60 5.71 1.11
N SER A 111 -4.20 5.94 2.36
CA SER A 111 -3.46 7.12 2.79
C SER A 111 -2.18 6.69 3.54
N ASN A 112 -1.04 7.27 3.17
CA ASN A 112 0.23 7.04 3.84
C ASN A 112 0.89 8.36 4.25
N ASP A 113 1.02 8.55 5.55
CA ASP A 113 1.82 9.58 6.21
C ASP A 113 3.02 8.97 6.98
N ALA A 114 3.24 7.66 6.83
CA ALA A 114 4.28 6.87 7.49
C ALA A 114 5.43 6.49 6.54
N ALA A 115 6.40 5.71 7.03
CA ALA A 115 7.37 5.02 6.21
C ALA A 115 6.90 3.60 5.86
N ILE A 116 6.90 3.27 4.57
CA ILE A 116 6.78 1.90 4.04
C ILE A 116 8.13 1.52 3.47
N THR A 117 8.72 0.43 3.97
CA THR A 117 10.02 -0.09 3.52
C THR A 117 9.93 -1.58 3.20
N GLY A 118 10.55 -2.02 2.10
CA GLY A 118 10.69 -3.45 1.82
C GLY A 118 11.33 -3.82 0.49
N GLN A 119 11.33 -5.11 0.14
CA GLN A 119 11.81 -5.56 -1.17
C GLN A 119 10.79 -5.21 -2.27
N SER A 120 9.50 -5.40 -2.00
CA SER A 120 8.42 -4.95 -2.87
C SER A 120 7.22 -4.43 -2.09
N ALA A 121 6.45 -3.54 -2.72
CA ALA A 121 5.17 -3.09 -2.20
C ALA A 121 4.15 -2.91 -3.33
N SER A 122 2.89 -3.27 -3.07
CA SER A 122 1.77 -3.06 -3.98
C SER A 122 0.62 -2.39 -3.24
N VAL A 123 0.12 -1.28 -3.80
CA VAL A 123 -1.08 -0.58 -3.32
C VAL A 123 -2.13 -0.68 -4.42
N THR A 124 -3.31 -1.22 -4.10
CA THR A 124 -4.47 -1.27 -4.99
C THR A 124 -5.64 -0.56 -4.32
N ALA A 125 -5.99 0.62 -4.84
CA ALA A 125 -7.12 1.39 -4.35
C ALA A 125 -7.84 2.18 -5.45
N LYS A 126 -9.02 2.73 -5.13
CA LYS A 126 -9.63 3.74 -6.01
C LYS A 126 -8.88 5.06 -5.89
N GLU A 127 -8.50 5.45 -4.68
CA GLU A 127 -7.72 6.66 -4.43
C GLU A 127 -6.50 6.34 -3.58
N VAL A 128 -5.32 6.75 -4.04
CA VAL A 128 -4.05 6.60 -3.32
C VAL A 128 -3.50 7.98 -2.96
N ARG A 129 -3.20 8.20 -1.68
CA ARG A 129 -2.52 9.39 -1.17
C ARG A 129 -1.24 8.99 -0.46
N ASN A 130 -0.14 9.64 -0.82
CA ASN A 130 1.15 9.49 -0.14
C ASN A 130 1.69 10.87 0.24
N SER A 131 1.81 11.13 1.53
CA SER A 131 2.55 12.27 2.10
C SER A 131 3.83 11.82 2.83
N GLY A 132 3.90 10.54 3.20
CA GLY A 132 5.06 9.91 3.84
C GLY A 132 6.10 9.40 2.84
N VAL A 133 6.72 8.26 3.17
CA VAL A 133 7.78 7.62 2.38
C VAL A 133 7.33 6.22 2.00
N MET A 134 7.39 5.90 0.71
CA MET A 134 7.34 4.53 0.20
C MET A 134 8.69 4.22 -0.44
N GLN A 135 9.49 3.35 0.16
CA GLN A 135 10.82 3.00 -0.30
C GLN A 135 10.92 1.48 -0.47
N THR A 136 11.14 1.04 -1.70
CA THR A 136 11.39 -0.36 -2.00
C THR A 136 12.74 -0.52 -2.70
N THR A 137 13.39 -1.67 -2.55
CA THR A 137 14.60 -1.97 -3.33
C THR A 137 14.28 -2.59 -4.68
N GLY A 138 13.13 -3.26 -4.80
CA GLY A 138 12.62 -3.88 -6.02
C GLY A 138 11.47 -3.09 -6.63
N LEU A 139 10.26 -3.63 -6.56
CA LEU A 139 9.05 -3.09 -7.18
C LEU A 139 8.20 -2.31 -6.18
N LEU A 140 7.84 -1.08 -6.54
CA LEU A 140 6.71 -0.35 -5.96
C LEU A 140 5.62 -0.23 -7.02
N SER A 141 4.51 -0.93 -6.83
CA SER A 141 3.32 -0.86 -7.70
C SER A 141 2.21 -0.09 -7.01
N VAL A 142 1.67 0.91 -7.68
CA VAL A 142 0.59 1.76 -7.16
C VAL A 142 -0.52 1.86 -8.19
N GLU A 143 -1.65 1.23 -7.89
CA GLU A 143 -2.88 1.33 -8.66
C GLU A 143 -3.87 2.20 -7.89
N GLY A 144 -4.18 3.37 -8.47
CA GLY A 144 -5.14 4.33 -7.95
C GLY A 144 -6.15 4.68 -9.02
N LYS A 145 -7.24 3.92 -9.15
CA LYS A 145 -8.17 4.02 -10.29
C LYS A 145 -8.64 5.46 -10.58
N ASN A 146 -9.09 6.18 -9.55
CA ASN A 146 -9.56 7.56 -9.62
C ASN A 146 -8.43 8.58 -9.39
N GLY A 147 -7.25 8.12 -9.01
CA GLY A 147 -6.06 8.94 -8.99
C GLY A 147 -5.03 8.56 -7.94
N ILE A 148 -3.83 9.05 -8.17
CA ILE A 148 -2.66 8.90 -7.31
C ILE A 148 -2.17 10.29 -6.96
N TYR A 149 -2.09 10.59 -5.67
CA TYR A 149 -1.67 11.89 -5.14
C TYR A 149 -0.41 11.69 -4.30
N ASN A 150 0.73 12.19 -4.78
CA ASN A 150 2.01 12.08 -4.12
C ASN A 150 2.54 13.48 -3.73
N THR A 151 2.67 13.71 -2.44
CA THR A 151 3.36 14.89 -1.88
C THR A 151 4.57 14.51 -1.04
N GLY A 152 4.72 13.21 -0.75
CA GLY A 152 5.88 12.63 -0.09
C GLY A 152 6.91 12.06 -1.07
N ARG A 153 7.55 10.96 -0.68
CA ARG A 153 8.58 10.27 -1.49
C ARG A 153 8.13 8.87 -1.89
N MET A 154 8.28 8.55 -3.17
CA MET A 154 8.20 7.19 -3.72
C MET A 154 9.57 6.83 -4.30
N GLU A 155 10.17 5.76 -3.80
CA GLU A 155 11.49 5.29 -4.22
C GLU A 155 11.47 3.78 -4.46
N ALA A 156 12.00 3.33 -5.59
CA ALA A 156 11.99 1.92 -5.98
C ALA A 156 13.11 1.57 -6.96
N GLY A 157 13.45 0.29 -7.14
CA GLY A 157 14.17 -0.11 -8.36
C GLY A 157 13.27 0.06 -9.60
N THR A 158 12.01 -0.36 -9.50
CA THR A 158 10.96 -0.11 -10.49
C THR A 158 9.73 0.49 -9.82
N LEU A 159 9.27 1.63 -10.33
CA LEU A 159 8.03 2.27 -9.92
C LEU A 159 6.97 2.10 -11.01
N ALA A 160 5.89 1.41 -10.70
CA ALA A 160 4.74 1.23 -11.58
C ALA A 160 3.53 2.00 -11.05
N LEU A 161 3.00 2.92 -11.86
CA LEU A 161 1.83 3.73 -11.53
C LEU A 161 0.71 3.44 -12.52
N ILE A 162 -0.47 3.09 -12.01
CA ILE A 162 -1.64 2.69 -12.82
C ILE A 162 -2.85 3.51 -12.38
N THR A 163 -3.49 4.22 -13.31
CA THR A 163 -4.71 5.00 -13.03
C THR A 163 -5.56 5.21 -14.28
N ASP A 164 -6.87 5.37 -14.12
CA ASP A 164 -7.76 5.77 -15.21
C ASP A 164 -7.95 7.29 -15.28
N GLU A 165 -7.43 8.01 -14.28
CA GLU A 165 -7.67 9.43 -14.10
C GLU A 165 -6.37 10.23 -14.07
N LYS A 166 -5.92 10.62 -12.87
CA LYS A 166 -4.83 11.59 -12.72
C LYS A 166 -3.76 11.11 -11.76
N ILE A 167 -2.53 11.52 -12.05
CA ILE A 167 -1.41 11.46 -11.14
C ILE A 167 -1.05 12.90 -10.80
N SER A 168 -1.02 13.22 -9.52
CA SER A 168 -0.67 14.55 -9.02
C SER A 168 0.49 14.41 -8.04
N ASN A 169 1.69 14.80 -8.47
CA ASN A 169 2.90 14.73 -7.66
C ASN A 169 3.22 16.08 -6.99
N SER A 170 2.20 16.89 -6.72
CA SER A 170 2.31 18.12 -5.94
C SER A 170 0.95 18.52 -5.37
N SER A 171 0.95 19.38 -4.35
CA SER A 171 -0.25 20.00 -3.79
C SER A 171 0.05 21.42 -3.38
N CYS A 172 -0.85 22.37 -3.68
CA CYS A 172 -0.66 23.78 -3.35
C CYS A 172 -1.74 24.28 -2.37
N VAL A 173 -1.31 24.85 -1.25
CA VAL A 173 -2.18 25.63 -0.35
C VAL A 173 -2.13 27.08 -0.79
N TRP A 174 -3.24 27.55 -1.38
CA TRP A 174 -3.26 28.75 -2.21
C TRP A 174 -2.30 28.62 -3.41
N TRP A 175 -2.39 29.51 -4.40
CA TRP A 175 -1.56 29.42 -5.62
C TRP A 175 -0.05 29.65 -5.37
N VAL A 176 0.39 29.80 -4.12
CA VAL A 176 1.77 30.20 -3.76
C VAL A 176 2.52 29.20 -2.87
N LEU A 177 1.87 28.31 -2.12
CA LEU A 177 2.56 27.36 -1.23
C LEU A 177 2.39 25.92 -1.73
N CYS A 178 3.24 25.50 -2.66
CA CYS A 178 3.22 24.16 -3.24
C CYS A 178 4.21 23.21 -2.57
N THR A 179 3.72 22.08 -2.07
CA THR A 179 4.52 20.92 -1.67
C THR A 179 4.65 19.99 -2.86
N LYS A 180 5.89 19.77 -3.31
CA LYS A 180 6.20 18.83 -4.40
C LYS A 180 6.56 17.46 -3.84
N GLY A 181 5.92 16.42 -4.37
CA GLY A 181 6.34 15.05 -4.15
C GLY A 181 7.57 14.70 -4.97
N THR A 182 8.20 13.57 -4.61
CA THR A 182 9.37 13.02 -5.30
C THR A 182 9.11 11.57 -5.72
N MET A 183 9.44 11.25 -6.96
CA MET A 183 9.42 9.89 -7.51
C MET A 183 10.80 9.51 -8.05
N THR A 184 11.43 8.50 -7.47
CA THR A 184 12.79 8.08 -7.84
C THR A 184 12.82 6.58 -8.12
N ALA A 185 13.22 6.17 -9.31
CA ALA A 185 13.45 4.77 -9.61
C ALA A 185 14.40 4.58 -10.78
N ASP A 186 15.00 3.39 -10.94
CA ASP A 186 15.75 3.10 -12.17
C ASP A 186 14.82 3.06 -13.39
N LYS A 187 13.61 2.54 -13.18
CA LYS A 187 12.53 2.50 -14.17
C LYS A 187 11.22 3.03 -13.60
N ILE A 188 10.59 3.96 -14.30
CA ILE A 188 9.23 4.43 -14.01
C ILE A 188 8.31 4.03 -15.18
N THR A 189 7.27 3.26 -14.89
CA THR A 189 6.20 2.91 -15.83
C THR A 189 4.89 3.55 -15.40
N ILE A 190 4.23 4.24 -16.31
CA ILE A 190 2.95 4.90 -16.07
C ILE A 190 1.94 4.39 -17.08
N THR A 191 0.89 3.76 -16.57
CA THR A 191 -0.30 3.39 -17.34
C THR A 191 -1.44 4.30 -16.89
N ALA A 192 -1.62 5.40 -17.62
CA ALA A 192 -2.59 6.44 -17.34
C ALA A 192 -3.12 7.05 -18.66
N PRO A 193 -4.15 6.47 -19.28
CA PRO A 193 -4.59 6.84 -20.64
C PRO A 193 -4.97 8.32 -20.80
N LYS A 194 -5.38 8.99 -19.71
CA LYS A 194 -5.75 10.41 -19.70
C LYS A 194 -4.57 11.36 -19.52
N ILE A 195 -3.38 10.86 -19.19
CA ILE A 195 -2.16 11.65 -19.06
C ILE A 195 -1.45 11.67 -20.41
N ALA A 196 -1.45 12.83 -21.07
CA ALA A 196 -0.90 12.96 -22.41
C ALA A 196 0.60 13.27 -22.41
N SER A 197 1.11 13.86 -21.33
CA SER A 197 2.51 14.28 -21.22
C SER A 197 3.05 14.23 -19.80
N LEU A 198 4.38 14.14 -19.66
CA LEU A 198 5.05 14.14 -18.35
C LEU A 198 4.93 15.44 -17.59
N ARG A 199 4.66 16.55 -18.28
CA ARG A 199 4.45 17.86 -17.66
C ARG A 199 3.22 17.86 -16.75
N GLU A 200 2.28 16.94 -16.98
CA GLU A 200 1.05 16.81 -16.18
C GLU A 200 1.27 16.07 -14.85
N LEU A 201 2.43 15.44 -14.64
CA LEU A 201 2.71 14.71 -13.40
C LEU A 201 3.05 15.66 -12.24
N ASP A 202 3.56 16.86 -12.52
CA ASP A 202 4.13 17.80 -11.55
C ASP A 202 5.25 17.19 -10.66
N GLY A 203 5.75 17.99 -9.71
CA GLY A 203 6.72 17.56 -8.69
C GLY A 203 8.12 17.26 -9.22
N ASN A 204 8.86 16.45 -8.46
CA ASN A 204 10.21 16.02 -8.81
C ASN A 204 10.20 14.54 -9.21
N TYR A 205 10.94 14.18 -10.26
CA TYR A 205 11.15 12.79 -10.61
C TYR A 205 12.57 12.56 -11.16
N THR A 206 13.12 11.38 -10.89
CA THR A 206 14.45 10.98 -11.35
C THR A 206 14.41 9.52 -11.76
N THR A 207 14.80 9.24 -13.01
CA THR A 207 14.81 7.88 -13.56
C THR A 207 15.76 7.73 -14.74
N GLN A 208 16.27 6.52 -14.95
CA GLN A 208 17.05 6.15 -16.13
C GLN A 208 16.12 5.84 -17.31
N THR A 209 14.98 5.21 -17.04
CA THR A 209 13.99 4.82 -18.05
C THR A 209 12.59 5.26 -17.62
N LEU A 210 11.89 5.97 -18.50
CA LEU A 210 10.49 6.32 -18.28
C LEU A 210 9.61 5.84 -19.44
N GLU A 211 8.54 5.12 -19.12
CA GLU A 211 7.57 4.59 -20.08
C GLU A 211 6.17 5.09 -19.72
N LEU A 212 5.57 5.88 -20.61
CA LEU A 212 4.20 6.37 -20.47
C LEU A 212 3.31 5.69 -21.51
N ASN A 213 2.24 5.04 -21.05
CA ASN A 213 1.19 4.44 -21.89
C ASN A 213 1.73 3.57 -23.02
N LYS A 214 2.87 2.88 -22.81
CA LYS A 214 3.40 1.99 -23.84
C LYS A 214 2.41 0.84 -24.07
N PRO A 215 1.95 0.62 -25.30
CA PRO A 215 1.18 -0.58 -25.61
C PRO A 215 2.08 -1.80 -25.33
N VAL A 216 1.50 -2.83 -24.73
CA VAL A 216 2.17 -4.13 -24.60
C VAL A 216 2.47 -4.57 -26.03
N ALA A 217 3.75 -4.66 -26.39
CA ALA A 217 4.13 -5.22 -27.68
C ALA A 217 3.49 -6.62 -27.76
N PRO A 218 2.75 -6.96 -28.83
CA PRO A 218 2.19 -8.30 -28.96
C PRO A 218 3.35 -9.28 -28.83
N SER A 219 3.25 -10.21 -27.88
CA SER A 219 4.20 -11.31 -27.76
C SER A 219 4.32 -11.94 -29.14
N GLU A 220 5.54 -11.96 -29.70
CA GLU A 220 5.79 -12.71 -30.93
C GLU A 220 5.18 -14.10 -30.74
N PRO A 221 4.33 -14.58 -31.66
CA PRO A 221 3.81 -15.92 -31.57
C PRO A 221 5.02 -16.86 -31.52
N GLY A 222 5.24 -17.45 -30.35
CA GLY A 222 6.31 -18.40 -30.14
C GLY A 222 6.20 -19.46 -31.22
N ILE A 223 7.32 -19.69 -31.91
CA ILE A 223 7.48 -20.84 -32.77
C ILE A 223 7.30 -22.05 -31.87
N SER A 224 6.14 -22.71 -31.98
CA SER A 224 5.93 -24.03 -31.41
C SER A 224 7.01 -24.95 -31.98
N LEU A 225 7.86 -25.49 -31.11
CA LEU A 225 8.61 -26.71 -31.35
C LEU A 225 7.82 -27.88 -30.78
#